data_AF-A0A3D1PFH5-F1
#
_entry.id   AF-A0A3D1PFH5-F1
#
_cell.length_a   1.000
_cell.length_b   1.000
_cell.length_c   1.000
_cell.angle_alpha   90.00
_cell.angle_beta   90.00
_cell.angle_gamma   90.00
#
_symmetry.space_group_name_H-M   'P 1'
#
loop_
_entity.id
_entity.type
_entity.pdbx_description
1 polymer ?
#
loop_
_entity_poly.entity_id
_entity_poly.type
_entity_poly.pdbx_seq_one_letter_code
_entity_poly.pdbx_strand_id
1 'polypeptide(L)'
;MASTDTIGAFLNGLRIVVIDGTCFDVPDSDENARVFGRPNSRPGTQAAFPKVRLVILVEAGTHIIFDALMCPYRMRERVRALKLLRSVQSGMLLMWDRGLHSYAMVSGSVPFWAFTSTHLVTLFT
;
A
#
# COMPACT_ATOMS: atom_id res chain seq x y z
N MET A 1 -2.86 -9.85 -14.69
CA MET A 1 -2.96 -10.43 -13.34
C MET A 1 -2.82 -11.94 -13.46
N ALA A 2 -2.27 -12.59 -12.45
CA ALA A 2 -1.99 -14.02 -12.37
C ALA A 2 -3.22 -14.88 -12.65
N SER A 3 -2.98 -15.95 -13.40
CA SER A 3 -3.84 -17.12 -13.50
C SER A 3 -3.52 -18.11 -12.37
N THR A 4 -4.39 -19.09 -12.17
CA THR A 4 -4.21 -20.19 -11.18
C THR A 4 -2.91 -20.97 -11.36
N ASP A 5 -2.36 -21.00 -12.58
CA ASP A 5 -1.12 -21.69 -12.91
C ASP A 5 0.14 -20.86 -12.58
N THR A 6 -0.04 -19.61 -12.14
CA THR A 6 1.08 -18.74 -11.77
C THR A 6 1.64 -19.18 -10.42
N ILE A 7 2.78 -19.88 -10.47
CA ILE A 7 3.47 -20.41 -9.29
C ILE A 7 3.73 -19.27 -8.29
N GLY A 8 3.32 -19.48 -7.04
CA GLY A 8 3.54 -18.54 -5.94
C GLY A 8 2.60 -17.32 -5.91
N ALA A 9 1.64 -17.18 -6.84
CA ALA A 9 0.71 -16.06 -6.85
C ALA A 9 -0.51 -16.25 -5.91
N PHE A 10 -0.72 -17.47 -5.40
CA PHE A 10 -1.88 -17.84 -4.59
C PHE A 10 -1.47 -18.59 -3.32
N LEU A 11 -2.18 -18.34 -2.22
CA LEU A 11 -2.12 -19.11 -0.98
C LEU A 11 -3.52 -19.60 -0.64
N ASN A 12 -3.72 -20.92 -0.56
CA ASN A 12 -5.03 -21.54 -0.28
C ASN A 12 -6.17 -21.00 -1.17
N GLY A 13 -5.89 -20.81 -2.47
CA GLY A 13 -6.86 -20.27 -3.44
C GLY A 13 -7.07 -18.76 -3.40
N LEU A 14 -6.46 -18.03 -2.45
CA LEU A 14 -6.50 -16.58 -2.38
C LEU A 14 -5.32 -15.96 -3.14
N ARG A 15 -5.59 -15.01 -4.04
CA ARG A 15 -4.54 -14.27 -4.76
C ARG A 15 -3.77 -13.39 -3.79
N ILE A 16 -2.45 -13.53 -3.76
CA ILE A 16 -1.60 -12.74 -2.86
C ILE A 16 -1.44 -11.33 -3.42
N VAL A 17 -1.89 -10.35 -2.64
CA VAL A 17 -1.83 -8.93 -2.96
C VAL A 17 -1.13 -8.21 -1.82
N VAL A 18 -0.25 -7.27 -2.15
CA VAL A 18 0.50 -6.48 -1.18
C VAL A 18 0.15 -5.01 -1.36
N ILE A 19 -0.03 -4.30 -0.25
CA ILE A 19 -0.07 -2.86 -0.23
C ILE A 19 1.20 -2.32 0.40
N ASP A 20 1.88 -1.41 -0.30
CA ASP A 20 3.15 -0.84 0.14
C ASP A 20 3.27 0.64 -0.25
N GLY A 21 4.12 1.36 0.48
CA GLY A 21 4.40 2.77 0.28
C GLY A 21 5.86 3.02 -0.05
N THR A 22 6.12 3.80 -1.09
CA THR A 22 7.46 4.29 -1.43
C THR A 22 7.46 5.81 -1.63
N CYS A 23 8.65 6.43 -1.59
CA CYS A 23 8.81 7.86 -1.82
C CYS A 23 9.84 8.10 -2.93
N PHE A 24 9.51 8.99 -3.86
CA PHE A 24 10.39 9.43 -4.92
C PHE A 24 10.79 10.88 -4.72
N ASP A 25 12.04 11.20 -5.00
CA ASP A 25 12.46 12.58 -5.21
C ASP A 25 11.87 13.11 -6.51
N VAL A 26 11.40 14.34 -6.47
CA VAL A 26 10.96 15.07 -7.67
C VAL A 26 11.91 16.25 -7.92
N PRO A 27 12.00 16.76 -9.15
CA PRO A 27 12.86 17.89 -9.47
C PRO A 27 12.67 19.07 -8.52
N ASP A 28 13.78 19.72 -8.17
CA ASP A 28 13.78 20.85 -7.26
C ASP A 28 13.16 22.09 -7.93
N SER A 29 11.90 22.37 -7.61
CA SER A 29 11.17 23.54 -8.08
C SER A 29 10.18 24.04 -7.03
N ASP A 30 9.89 25.34 -7.04
CA ASP A 30 8.91 25.94 -6.13
C ASP A 30 7.50 25.35 -6.31
N GLU A 31 7.15 24.96 -7.55
CA GLU A 31 5.88 24.31 -7.86
C GLU A 31 5.80 22.92 -7.21
N ASN A 32 6.83 22.08 -7.41
CA ASN A 32 6.88 20.75 -6.80
C ASN A 32 6.95 20.84 -5.28
N ALA A 33 7.72 21.78 -4.74
CA ALA A 33 7.81 22.02 -3.30
C ALA A 33 6.47 22.43 -2.70
N ARG A 34 5.68 23.25 -3.43
CA ARG A 34 4.35 23.69 -3.01
C ARG A 34 3.34 22.53 -2.98
N VAL A 35 3.36 21.66 -3.99
CA VAL A 35 2.42 20.54 -4.10
C VAL A 35 2.79 19.38 -3.19
N PHE A 36 4.04 18.92 -3.26
CA PHE A 36 4.46 17.67 -2.62
C PHE A 36 5.13 17.86 -1.26
N GLY A 37 5.69 19.04 -1.02
CA GLY A 37 6.41 19.36 0.20
C GLY A 37 7.77 18.68 0.31
N ARG A 38 8.51 19.08 1.34
CA ARG A 38 9.84 18.56 1.65
C ARG A 38 9.83 17.78 2.97
N PRO A 39 10.69 16.76 3.10
CA PRO A 39 11.00 16.15 4.38
C PRO A 39 11.56 17.16 5.38
N ASN A 40 11.41 16.83 6.67
CA ASN A 40 12.07 17.59 7.72
C ASN A 40 13.58 17.38 7.64
N SER A 41 14.31 18.47 7.86
CA SER A 41 15.77 18.53 7.89
C SER A 41 16.23 19.08 9.24
N ARG A 42 17.55 19.14 9.47
CA ARG A 42 18.12 19.72 10.69
C ARG A 42 17.73 21.21 10.79
N PRO A 43 17.62 21.78 12.01
CA PRO A 43 17.38 23.20 12.16
C PRO A 43 18.37 24.05 11.35
N GLY A 44 17.88 25.04 10.63
CA GLY A 44 18.69 25.90 9.75
C GLY A 44 19.02 25.30 8.38
N THR A 45 18.58 24.07 8.07
CA THR A 45 18.76 23.47 6.74
C THR A 45 17.43 23.09 6.10
N GLN A 46 17.45 22.82 4.79
CA GLN A 46 16.31 22.34 4.02
C GLN A 46 16.68 21.06 3.27
N ALA A 47 15.73 20.12 3.11
CA ALA A 47 15.94 18.95 2.27
C ALA A 47 16.12 19.37 0.79
N ALA A 48 17.10 18.77 0.12
CA ALA A 48 17.48 19.12 -1.26
C ALA A 48 16.33 18.98 -2.26
N PHE A 49 15.50 17.95 -2.11
CA PHE A 49 14.41 17.66 -3.05
C PHE A 49 13.05 17.58 -2.36
N PRO A 50 11.97 18.07 -2.98
CA PRO A 50 10.61 17.68 -2.62
C PRO A 50 10.41 16.18 -2.87
N LYS A 51 9.47 15.58 -2.16
CA LYS A 51 9.20 14.14 -2.29
C LYS A 51 7.72 13.86 -2.58
N VAL A 52 7.46 13.01 -3.56
CA VAL A 52 6.13 12.42 -3.74
C VAL A 52 6.08 11.06 -3.06
N ARG A 53 4.99 10.78 -2.35
CA ARG A 53 4.72 9.47 -1.77
C ARG A 53 3.76 8.71 -2.69
N LEU A 54 4.18 7.54 -3.12
CA LEU A 54 3.38 6.60 -3.88
C LEU A 54 2.94 5.46 -2.95
N VAL A 55 1.66 5.16 -2.89
CA VAL A 55 1.15 3.94 -2.28
C VAL A 55 0.59 3.08 -3.40
N ILE A 56 0.98 1.81 -3.44
CA ILE A 56 0.68 0.88 -4.52
C ILE A 56 -0.01 -0.37 -3.99
N LEU A 57 -0.87 -0.94 -4.82
CA LEU A 57 -1.44 -2.26 -4.65
C LEU A 57 -0.83 -3.17 -5.74
N VAL A 58 -0.16 -4.23 -5.30
CA VAL A 58 0.68 -5.08 -6.13
C VAL A 58 0.21 -6.52 -6.02
N GLU A 59 0.11 -7.21 -7.14
CA GLU A 59 -0.01 -8.65 -7.12
C GLU A 59 1.38 -9.28 -6.91
N ALA A 60 1.57 -10.03 -5.82
CA ALA A 60 2.89 -10.49 -5.40
C ALA A 60 3.55 -11.47 -6.38
N GLY A 61 2.76 -12.33 -7.04
CA GLY A 61 3.29 -13.35 -7.95
C GLY A 61 3.87 -12.76 -9.24
N THR A 62 3.14 -11.87 -9.90
CA THR A 62 3.58 -11.24 -11.16
C THR A 62 4.29 -9.91 -10.99
N HIS A 63 4.30 -9.33 -9.77
CA HIS A 63 4.79 -7.98 -9.48
C HIS A 63 4.02 -6.87 -10.23
N ILE A 64 2.82 -7.15 -10.73
CA ILE A 64 1.99 -6.16 -11.42
C ILE A 64 1.37 -5.20 -10.39
N ILE A 65 1.64 -3.91 -10.56
CA ILE A 65 0.91 -2.84 -9.87
C ILE A 65 -0.42 -2.64 -10.59
N PHE A 66 -1.54 -2.78 -9.87
CA PHE A 66 -2.89 -2.70 -10.47
C PHE A 66 -3.77 -1.59 -9.90
N ASP A 67 -3.38 -0.95 -8.79
CA ASP A 67 -3.90 0.34 -8.36
C ASP A 67 -2.80 1.12 -7.62
N ALA A 68 -2.83 2.45 -7.70
CA ALA A 68 -1.84 3.30 -7.08
C ALA A 68 -2.39 4.70 -6.79
N LEU A 69 -1.88 5.31 -5.72
CA LEU A 69 -2.18 6.71 -5.38
C LEU A 69 -0.89 7.45 -5.05
N MET A 70 -0.71 8.61 -5.71
CA MET A 70 0.33 9.57 -5.36
C MET A 70 -0.22 10.61 -4.37
N CYS A 71 0.63 11.06 -3.46
CA CYS A 71 0.29 12.11 -2.51
C CYS A 71 1.52 12.91 -2.05
N PRO A 72 1.30 14.11 -1.47
CA PRO A 72 2.38 14.89 -0.87
C PRO A 72 3.11 14.10 0.23
N TYR A 73 4.42 14.32 0.39
CA TYR A 73 5.28 13.60 1.34
C TYR A 73 4.73 13.58 2.78
N ARG A 74 4.21 14.73 3.23
CA ARG A 74 3.70 14.91 4.61
C ARG A 74 2.39 14.18 4.86
N MET A 75 1.72 13.72 3.80
CA MET A 75 0.55 12.88 3.96
C MET A 75 0.97 11.46 4.34
N ARG A 76 0.38 10.95 5.42
CA ARG A 76 0.67 9.59 5.90
C ARG A 76 0.21 8.56 4.87
N GLU A 77 1.07 7.59 4.56
CA GLU A 77 0.76 6.48 3.65
C GLU A 77 -0.52 5.74 4.00
N ARG A 78 -0.79 5.54 5.29
CA ARG A 78 -2.00 4.87 5.77
C ARG A 78 -3.30 5.50 5.26
N VAL A 79 -3.32 6.83 5.10
CA VAL A 79 -4.50 7.54 4.57
C VAL A 79 -4.76 7.16 3.11
N ARG A 80 -3.70 6.91 2.33
CA ARG A 80 -3.83 6.45 0.94
C ARG A 80 -4.04 4.95 0.86
N ALA A 81 -3.43 4.19 1.75
CA ALA A 81 -3.64 2.76 1.85
C ALA A 81 -5.12 2.41 2.07
N LEU A 82 -5.78 3.11 3.00
CA LEU A 82 -7.23 2.96 3.24
C LEU A 82 -8.07 3.25 1.99
N LYS A 83 -7.67 4.23 1.18
CA LYS A 83 -8.38 4.54 -0.08
C LYS A 83 -8.20 3.46 -1.14
N LEU A 84 -7.04 2.79 -1.17
CA LEU A 84 -6.75 1.69 -2.09
C LEU A 84 -7.50 0.41 -1.74
N LEU A 85 -8.05 0.28 -0.53
CA LEU A 85 -8.90 -0.85 -0.17
C LEU A 85 -10.14 -0.99 -1.08
N ARG A 86 -10.54 0.08 -1.79
CA ARG A 86 -11.58 0.04 -2.83
C ARG A 86 -11.28 -0.93 -3.98
N SER A 87 -10.01 -1.26 -4.20
CA SER A 87 -9.53 -2.11 -5.29
C SER A 87 -9.19 -3.51 -4.80
N VAL A 88 -9.31 -3.76 -3.50
CA VAL A 88 -9.26 -5.10 -2.92
C VAL A 88 -10.61 -5.76 -3.14
N GLN A 89 -10.59 -7.03 -3.54
CA GLN A 89 -11.78 -7.78 -3.90
C GLN A 89 -11.81 -9.09 -3.10
N SER A 90 -12.99 -9.73 -3.06
CA SER A 90 -13.11 -11.09 -2.55
C SER A 90 -12.18 -12.03 -3.33
N GLY A 91 -11.58 -13.00 -2.64
CA GLY A 91 -10.59 -13.91 -3.22
C GLY A 91 -9.16 -13.37 -3.24
N MET A 92 -8.90 -12.21 -2.62
CA MET A 92 -7.55 -11.68 -2.42
C MET A 92 -7.10 -11.86 -0.96
N LEU A 93 -5.86 -12.30 -0.78
CA LEU A 93 -5.12 -12.25 0.47
C LEU A 93 -4.32 -10.94 0.49
N LEU A 94 -4.82 -9.93 1.21
CA LEU A 94 -4.15 -8.64 1.35
C LEU A 94 -3.10 -8.69 2.46
N MET A 95 -1.85 -8.36 2.12
CA MET A 95 -0.71 -8.28 3.02
C MET A 95 -0.18 -6.85 3.11
N TRP A 96 0.35 -6.47 4.27
CA TRP A 96 1.01 -5.18 4.50
C TRP A 96 2.04 -5.29 5.64
N ASP A 97 2.95 -4.32 5.71
CA ASP A 97 3.98 -4.27 6.74
C ASP A 97 3.50 -3.63 8.07
N ARG A 98 4.35 -3.62 9.11
CA ARG A 98 3.99 -2.99 10.39
C ARG A 98 3.70 -1.48 10.30
N GLY A 99 4.23 -0.78 9.29
CA GLY A 99 4.04 0.66 9.09
C GLY A 99 2.59 1.00 8.75
N LEU A 100 1.92 0.12 8.01
CA LEU A 100 0.50 0.27 7.65
C LEU A 100 -0.47 -0.24 8.73
N HIS A 101 -0.02 -1.13 9.62
CA HIS A 101 -0.87 -1.76 10.62
C HIS A 101 -1.63 -0.76 11.50
N SER A 102 -2.96 -0.90 11.54
CA SER A 102 -3.88 -0.11 12.36
C SER A 102 -5.28 -0.74 12.38
N TYR A 103 -6.09 -0.39 13.39
CA TYR A 103 -7.49 -0.82 13.46
C TYR A 103 -8.28 -0.51 12.18
N ALA A 104 -8.10 0.69 11.60
CA ALA A 104 -8.80 1.10 10.39
C ALA A 104 -8.44 0.22 9.18
N MET A 105 -7.17 -0.20 9.04
CA MET A 105 -6.74 -1.11 7.97
C MET A 105 -7.37 -2.49 8.13
N VAL A 106 -7.37 -3.03 9.34
CA VAL A 106 -8.01 -4.32 9.64
C VAL A 106 -9.50 -4.22 9.33
N SER A 107 -10.22 -3.29 9.96
CA SER A 107 -11.66 -3.09 9.76
C SER A 107 -12.05 -2.84 8.29
N GLY A 108 -11.28 -2.04 7.56
CA GLY A 108 -11.54 -1.76 6.15
C GLY A 108 -11.27 -2.94 5.21
N SER A 109 -10.43 -3.90 5.60
CA SER A 109 -10.13 -5.08 4.79
C SER A 109 -11.11 -6.24 5.03
N VAL A 110 -11.72 -6.32 6.23
CA VAL A 110 -12.69 -7.37 6.65
C VAL A 110 -13.74 -7.73 5.58
N PRO A 111 -14.39 -6.79 4.87
CA PRO A 111 -15.43 -7.13 3.89
C PRO A 111 -14.98 -8.05 2.75
N PHE A 112 -13.67 -8.13 2.47
CA PHE A 112 -13.11 -8.92 1.38
C PHE A 112 -12.62 -10.31 1.83
N TRP A 113 -12.50 -10.51 3.15
CA TRP A 113 -12.19 -11.80 3.75
C TRP A 113 -13.44 -12.67 3.85
N ALA A 114 -14.05 -12.99 2.71
CA ALA A 114 -15.08 -14.02 2.66
C ALA A 114 -14.41 -15.40 2.65
N PHE A 115 -14.04 -15.89 3.84
CA PHE A 115 -13.68 -17.30 4.02
C PHE A 115 -14.98 -18.13 4.07
N THR A 116 -15.27 -18.92 3.04
CA THR A 116 -16.38 -19.87 3.04
C THR A 116 -16.06 -21.19 3.75
N SER A 117 -15.08 -21.23 4.66
CA SER A 117 -14.82 -22.43 5.48
C SER A 117 -14.24 -22.06 6.84
N THR A 118 -14.86 -22.64 7.87
CA THR A 118 -14.84 -22.30 9.31
C THR A 118 -13.49 -22.45 10.03
N HIS A 119 -12.35 -22.60 9.35
CA HIS A 119 -11.07 -22.87 10.03
C HIS A 119 -9.94 -21.97 9.53
N LEU A 120 -9.69 -20.88 10.26
CA LEU A 120 -8.39 -20.31 10.64
C LEU A 120 -8.54 -18.82 10.98
N VAL A 121 -9.10 -18.54 12.15
CA VAL A 121 -8.59 -17.42 12.94
C VAL A 121 -7.33 -17.94 13.60
N THR A 122 -6.20 -17.25 13.41
CA THR A 122 -4.95 -17.23 14.22
C THR A 122 -3.71 -17.37 13.34
N LEU A 123 -3.33 -16.27 12.68
CA LEU A 123 -1.94 -15.91 12.44
C LEU A 123 -1.88 -14.41 12.74
N PHE A 124 -0.89 -13.97 13.52
CA PHE A 124 -0.80 -12.66 14.20
C PHE A 124 -1.44 -12.60 15.60
N THR A 125 -0.94 -13.45 16.51
CA THR A 125 -0.60 -13.03 17.88
C THR A 125 0.88 -13.26 18.08
#